data_AF-A0A815X739-F1
#
_entry.id   AF-A0A815X739-F1
#
_cell.length_a   1.000
_cell.length_b   1.000
_cell.length_c   1.000
_cell.angle_alpha   90.00
_cell.angle_beta   90.00
_cell.angle_gamma   90.00
#
_symmetry.space_group_name_H-M   'P 1'
#
loop_
_entity.id
_entity.type
_entity.pdbx_description
1 polymer ?
#
loop_
_entity_poly.entity_id
_entity_poly.type
_entity_poly.pdbx_seq_one_letter_code
_entity_poly.pdbx_strand_id
1 'polypeptide(L)'
;EFVFVNIHLKARRLDENENERTKDEALSLSILAEAMNDTVEQQHIVIFGDFNMIPSASEFDALIQRNYTYIIQQNTNISMKTPQGSTCVDNIWLSPEAKALSTDKSGVIRDNLTSMWIPAGWTWGGLVSDHCPIWIEFDLS
;
A
#
# COMPACT_ATOMS: atom_id res chain seq x y z
N GLU A 1 -1.26 10.27 19.47
CA GLU A 1 -0.52 10.86 18.33
C GLU A 1 -0.42 9.83 17.22
N PHE A 2 -0.58 10.27 15.96
CA PHE A 2 -0.41 9.43 14.79
C PHE A 2 0.96 9.65 14.16
N VAL A 3 1.58 8.56 13.73
CA VAL A 3 2.76 8.61 12.86
C VAL A 3 2.42 7.97 11.53
N PHE A 4 2.64 8.75 10.48
CA PHE A 4 2.33 8.39 9.11
C PHE A 4 3.63 8.10 8.37
N VAL A 5 3.75 6.89 7.83
CA VAL A 5 4.92 6.43 7.08
C VAL A 5 4.48 6.11 5.66
N ASN A 6 4.93 6.93 4.70
CA ASN A 6 4.69 6.64 3.29
C ASN A 6 5.81 5.78 2.71
N ILE A 7 5.45 4.72 1.99
CA ILE A 7 6.39 3.80 1.34
C ILE A 7 6.07 3.71 -0.15
N HIS A 8 7.12 3.64 -0.95
CA HIS A 8 7.07 3.26 -2.36
C HIS A 8 8.21 2.28 -2.65
N LEU A 9 7.88 0.99 -2.77
CA LEU A 9 8.84 -0.07 -3.08
C LEU A 9 8.97 -0.24 -4.59
N LYS A 10 10.13 -0.66 -5.08
CA LYS A 10 10.30 -0.80 -6.52
C LYS A 10 9.59 -2.03 -7.04
N ALA A 11 9.13 -1.91 -8.28
CA ALA A 11 8.56 -3.06 -8.95
C ALA A 11 9.57 -4.18 -9.22
N ARG A 12 9.14 -5.41 -8.95
CA ARG A 12 9.84 -6.63 -9.36
C ARG A 12 9.87 -6.69 -10.90
N ARG A 13 10.90 -6.09 -11.48
CA ARG A 13 11.17 -6.17 -12.92
C ARG A 13 11.75 -7.54 -13.23
N LEU A 14 11.37 -8.09 -14.38
CA LEU A 14 11.84 -9.32 -15.03
C LEU A 14 13.34 -9.29 -15.40
N ASP A 15 14.20 -8.68 -14.60
CA ASP A 15 15.64 -8.57 -14.83
C ASP A 15 16.33 -9.61 -13.93
N GLU A 16 17.20 -10.47 -14.49
CA GLU A 16 17.77 -11.71 -13.93
C GLU A 16 18.48 -11.62 -12.54
N ASN A 17 18.57 -10.43 -11.94
CA ASN A 17 19.11 -10.16 -10.60
C ASN A 17 18.02 -10.02 -9.51
N GLU A 18 16.80 -10.52 -9.74
CA GLU A 18 15.61 -10.39 -8.88
C GLU A 18 15.82 -10.83 -7.42
N ASN A 19 16.62 -11.87 -7.17
CA ASN A 19 16.66 -12.54 -5.86
C ASN A 19 17.48 -11.78 -4.80
N GLU A 20 18.41 -10.91 -5.19
CA GLU A 20 19.23 -10.14 -4.24
C GLU A 20 18.54 -8.83 -3.88
N ARG A 21 17.91 -8.15 -4.84
CA ARG A 21 17.21 -6.88 -4.63
C ARG A 21 15.93 -6.99 -3.81
N THR A 22 15.16 -8.06 -4.02
CA THR A 22 13.93 -8.30 -3.23
C THR A 22 14.28 -8.52 -1.75
N LYS A 23 15.46 -9.09 -1.47
CA LYS A 23 15.96 -9.25 -0.10
C LYS A 23 16.37 -7.93 0.54
N ASP A 24 17.00 -7.03 -0.21
CA ASP A 24 17.38 -5.71 0.32
C ASP A 24 16.16 -4.84 0.68
N GLU A 25 15.08 -4.92 -0.10
CA GLU A 25 13.84 -4.18 0.20
C GLU A 25 13.04 -4.84 1.34
N ALA A 26 12.96 -6.17 1.39
CA ALA A 26 12.43 -6.89 2.54
C ALA A 26 13.23 -6.58 3.82
N LEU A 27 14.56 -6.49 3.71
CA LEU A 27 15.44 -6.07 4.78
C LEU A 27 15.19 -4.61 5.18
N SER A 28 14.89 -3.73 4.22
CA SER A 28 14.54 -2.34 4.50
C SER A 28 13.20 -2.23 5.24
N LEU A 29 12.21 -3.07 4.89
CA LEU A 29 10.94 -3.16 5.62
C LEU A 29 11.12 -3.72 7.03
N SER A 30 11.97 -4.74 7.20
CA SER A 30 12.26 -5.28 8.53
C SER A 30 13.01 -4.25 9.39
N ILE A 31 13.99 -3.54 8.82
CA ILE A 31 14.70 -2.44 9.50
C ILE A 31 13.73 -1.32 9.88
N LEU A 32 12.81 -0.95 8.99
CA LEU A 32 11.78 0.05 9.28
C LEU A 32 10.87 -0.41 10.42
N ALA A 33 10.39 -1.66 10.38
CA ALA A 33 9.56 -2.26 11.43
C ALA A 33 10.30 -2.36 12.78
N GLU A 34 11.61 -2.59 12.77
CA GLU A 34 12.46 -2.58 13.97
C GLU A 34 12.66 -1.18 14.51
N ALA A 35 13.05 -0.22 13.67
CA ALA A 35 13.29 1.17 14.05
C ALA A 35 12.03 1.85 14.63
N MET A 36 10.85 1.51 14.11
CA MET A 36 9.58 2.04 14.62
C MET A 36 9.23 1.50 16.01
N ASN A 37 9.61 0.26 16.34
CA ASN A 37 9.37 -0.31 17.67
C ASN A 37 10.33 0.25 18.72
N ASP A 38 11.63 0.34 18.40
CA ASP A 38 12.65 0.79 19.36
C ASP A 38 12.50 2.25 19.76
N THR A 39 11.87 3.04 18.90
CA THR A 39 11.72 4.48 19.11
C THR A 39 10.36 4.82 19.74
N VAL A 40 9.37 3.90 19.72
CA VAL A 40 7.97 4.28 19.86
C VAL A 40 7.01 3.17 20.37
N GLU A 41 7.09 2.78 21.63
CA GLU A 41 5.97 2.06 22.25
C GLU A 41 4.74 2.99 22.34
N GLN A 42 3.56 2.52 21.89
CA GLN A 42 2.22 3.16 22.03
C GLN A 42 1.80 4.25 21.03
N GLN A 43 2.47 4.45 19.90
CA GLN A 43 1.94 5.36 18.87
C GLN A 43 1.01 4.67 17.87
N HIS A 44 0.09 5.45 17.31
CA HIS A 44 -0.83 5.02 16.27
C HIS A 44 -0.08 5.10 14.93
N ILE A 45 0.68 4.04 14.61
CA ILE A 45 1.50 4.01 13.40
C ILE A 45 0.65 3.55 12.21
N VAL A 46 0.72 4.30 11.12
CA VAL A 46 0.03 4.02 9.86
C VAL A 46 1.07 4.04 8.74
N ILE A 47 1.31 2.87 8.16
CA ILE A 47 2.23 2.70 7.03
C ILE A 47 1.41 2.55 5.76
N PHE A 48 1.64 3.35 4.74
CA PHE A 48 0.80 3.34 3.54
C PHE A 48 1.57 3.69 2.28
N GLY A 49 1.04 3.26 1.14
CA GLY A 49 1.58 3.59 -0.18
C GLY A 49 1.60 2.39 -1.09
N ASP A 50 2.50 2.44 -2.06
CA ASP A 50 2.66 1.40 -3.07
C ASP A 50 3.81 0.47 -2.67
N PHE A 51 3.45 -0.74 -2.29
CA PHE A 51 4.37 -1.78 -1.87
C PHE A 51 4.84 -2.64 -3.04
N ASN A 52 4.26 -2.48 -4.22
CA ASN A 52 4.49 -3.29 -5.41
C ASN A 52 4.42 -4.82 -5.16
N MET A 53 3.74 -5.23 -4.10
CA MET A 53 3.66 -6.61 -3.62
C MET A 53 2.31 -6.84 -2.97
N ILE A 54 1.81 -8.07 -3.04
CA ILE A 54 0.58 -8.42 -2.34
C ILE A 54 0.82 -8.39 -0.82
N PRO A 55 -0.15 -7.94 -0.01
CA PRO A 55 0.05 -7.79 1.44
C PRO A 55 0.36 -9.09 2.19
N SER A 56 0.03 -10.24 1.59
CA SER A 56 0.31 -11.57 2.13
C SER A 56 1.69 -12.12 1.74
N ALA A 57 2.55 -11.33 1.10
CA ALA A 57 3.91 -11.75 0.75
C ALA A 57 4.80 -11.87 2.01
N SER A 58 5.74 -12.81 2.00
CA SER A 58 6.63 -13.12 3.13
C SER A 58 7.50 -11.94 3.58
N GLU A 59 7.73 -10.98 2.69
CA GLU A 59 8.47 -9.75 2.94
C GLU A 59 7.79 -8.87 3.99
N PHE A 60 6.49 -9.09 4.24
CA PHE A 60 5.73 -8.42 5.30
C PHE A 60 5.63 -9.25 6.60
N ASP A 61 6.28 -10.40 6.70
CA ASP A 61 6.22 -11.26 7.90
C ASP A 61 6.66 -10.50 9.16
N ALA A 62 7.63 -9.57 9.05
CA ALA A 62 8.07 -8.75 10.18
C ALA A 62 6.97 -7.83 10.73
N LEU A 63 6.10 -7.30 9.86
CA LEU A 63 4.93 -6.50 10.25
C LEU A 63 3.85 -7.40 10.88
N ILE A 64 3.58 -8.56 10.26
CA ILE A 64 2.59 -9.53 10.74
C ILE A 64 2.96 -10.07 12.13
N GLN A 65 4.24 -10.44 12.34
CA GLN A 65 4.75 -10.89 13.64
C GLN A 65 4.61 -9.83 14.74
N ARG A 66 4.51 -8.55 14.36
CA ARG A 66 4.27 -7.41 15.25
C ARG A 66 2.79 -7.01 15.33
N ASN A 67 1.88 -7.85 14.83
CA ASN A 67 0.43 -7.64 14.80
C ASN A 67 -0.03 -6.42 13.99
N TYR A 68 0.77 -5.95 13.04
CA TYR A 68 0.29 -4.97 12.08
C TYR A 68 -0.75 -5.61 11.17
N THR A 69 -1.80 -4.87 10.86
CA THR A 69 -2.92 -5.34 10.02
C THR A 69 -2.97 -4.54 8.73
N TYR A 70 -2.87 -5.21 7.58
CA TYR A 70 -3.21 -4.62 6.28
C TYR A 70 -4.74 -4.63 6.07
N ILE A 71 -5.28 -3.57 5.48
CA ILE A 71 -6.75 -3.39 5.42
C ILE A 71 -7.33 -3.37 4.01
N ILE A 72 -6.52 -3.09 2.98
CA ILE A 72 -6.99 -3.09 1.60
C ILE A 72 -6.90 -4.52 1.05
N GLN A 73 -8.03 -5.07 0.61
CA GLN A 73 -8.12 -6.42 0.01
C GLN A 73 -8.59 -6.40 -1.45
N GLN A 74 -9.03 -5.24 -1.94
CA GLN A 74 -9.45 -5.06 -3.32
C GLN A 74 -8.22 -4.81 -4.19
N ASN A 75 -8.31 -5.13 -5.49
CA ASN A 75 -7.28 -4.71 -6.43
C ASN A 75 -7.08 -3.20 -6.33
N THR A 76 -5.86 -2.74 -6.50
CA THR A 76 -5.52 -1.30 -6.45
C THR A 76 -4.97 -0.83 -7.78
N ASN A 77 -4.42 -1.71 -8.61
CA ASN A 77 -4.07 -1.35 -9.98
C ASN A 77 -5.32 -1.16 -10.87
N ILE A 78 -5.16 -0.41 -11.96
CA ILE A 78 -6.19 -0.17 -12.96
C ILE A 78 -5.56 0.03 -14.34
N SER A 79 -6.28 -0.40 -15.38
CA SER A 79 -5.94 -0.03 -16.75
C SER A 79 -7.20 0.13 -17.59
N MET A 80 -7.08 0.78 -18.75
CA MET A 80 -8.18 0.90 -19.70
C MET A 80 -8.69 -0.47 -20.19
N LYS A 81 -7.84 -1.51 -20.18
CA LYS A 81 -8.20 -2.88 -20.57
C LYS A 81 -8.81 -3.68 -19.43
N THR A 82 -8.37 -3.41 -18.20
CA THR A 82 -8.79 -4.10 -16.99
C THR A 82 -9.19 -3.07 -15.93
N PRO A 83 -10.40 -2.46 -16.04
CA PRO A 83 -10.82 -1.39 -15.11
C PRO A 83 -10.98 -1.84 -13.66
N GLN A 84 -11.19 -3.15 -13.43
CA GLN A 84 -11.28 -3.75 -12.09
C GLN A 84 -9.92 -4.13 -11.49
N GLY A 85 -8.83 -3.87 -12.22
CA GLY A 85 -7.49 -4.29 -11.80
C GLY A 85 -7.32 -5.81 -11.76
N SER A 86 -6.18 -6.22 -11.24
CA SER A 86 -5.77 -7.62 -11.11
C SER A 86 -4.96 -7.91 -9.85
N THR A 87 -4.44 -6.89 -9.16
CA THR A 87 -3.60 -7.05 -7.98
C THR A 87 -3.78 -5.91 -6.99
N CYS A 88 -3.59 -6.22 -5.71
CA CYS A 88 -3.50 -5.24 -4.62
C CYS A 88 -2.02 -5.01 -4.34
N VAL A 89 -1.47 -3.91 -4.86
CA VAL A 89 -0.06 -3.50 -4.67
C VAL A 89 0.07 -2.27 -3.79
N ASP A 90 -1.01 -1.53 -3.61
CA ASP A 90 -1.11 -0.43 -2.66
C ASP A 90 -1.81 -0.91 -1.39
N ASN A 91 -1.35 -0.47 -0.21
CA ASN A 91 -2.02 -0.82 1.03
C ASN A 91 -1.85 0.22 2.14
N ILE A 92 -2.55 -0.03 3.24
CA ILE A 92 -2.44 0.68 4.52
C ILE A 92 -2.28 -0.40 5.60
N TRP A 93 -1.16 -0.38 6.29
CA TRP A 93 -0.86 -1.21 7.46
C TRP A 93 -1.00 -0.39 8.72
N LEU A 94 -1.69 -0.95 9.71
CA LEU A 94 -1.98 -0.30 10.98
C LEU A 94 -1.27 -1.03 12.11
N SER A 95 -0.63 -0.28 13.02
CA SER A 95 -0.27 -0.83 14.32
C SER A 95 -1.52 -1.22 15.11
N PRO A 96 -1.40 -2.08 16.15
CA PRO A 96 -2.53 -2.45 17.00
C PRO A 96 -3.29 -1.23 17.58
N GLU A 97 -2.57 -0.19 17.96
CA GLU A 97 -3.11 1.05 18.52
C GLU A 97 -3.90 1.83 17.45
N ALA A 98 -3.31 2.02 16.26
CA ALA A 98 -4.00 2.67 15.14
C ALA A 98 -5.25 1.88 14.72
N LYS A 99 -5.15 0.54 14.72
CA LYS A 99 -6.27 -0.34 14.39
C LYS A 99 -7.42 -0.19 15.37
N ALA A 100 -7.14 0.01 16.67
CA ALA A 100 -8.17 0.21 17.70
C ALA A 100 -8.99 1.50 17.49
N LEU A 101 -8.44 2.50 16.79
CA LEU A 101 -9.16 3.74 16.42
C LEU A 101 -9.78 3.67 15.02
N SER A 102 -9.59 2.59 14.28
CA SER A 102 -10.18 2.44 12.95
C SER A 102 -11.68 2.16 13.05
N THR A 103 -12.45 2.76 12.17
CA THR A 103 -13.90 2.49 12.03
C THR A 103 -14.21 1.21 11.22
N ASP A 104 -13.17 0.48 10.81
CA ASP A 104 -13.21 -0.60 9.81
C ASP A 104 -13.67 -0.17 8.42
N LYS A 105 -14.00 1.12 8.20
CA LYS A 105 -14.29 1.65 6.88
C LYS A 105 -12.99 2.00 6.16
N SER A 106 -12.81 1.37 5.01
CA SER A 106 -11.70 1.59 4.10
C SER A 106 -12.11 1.20 2.69
N GLY A 107 -11.33 1.57 1.68
CA GLY A 107 -11.61 1.15 0.33
C GLY A 107 -10.69 1.68 -0.73
N VAL A 108 -11.02 1.32 -1.96
CA VAL A 108 -10.33 1.74 -3.19
C VAL A 108 -11.27 2.65 -3.98
N ILE A 109 -10.82 3.85 -4.31
CA ILE A 109 -11.58 4.80 -5.13
C ILE A 109 -11.40 4.40 -6.58
N ARG A 110 -12.50 4.03 -7.25
CA ARG A 110 -12.50 3.60 -8.66
C ARG A 110 -13.26 4.54 -9.59
N ASP A 111 -14.01 5.48 -9.03
CA ASP A 111 -14.83 6.41 -9.78
C ASP A 111 -14.02 7.62 -10.26
N ASN A 112 -14.38 8.12 -11.44
CA ASN A 112 -13.81 9.36 -12.02
C ASN A 112 -12.27 9.37 -12.12
N LEU A 113 -11.67 8.19 -12.35
CA LEU A 113 -10.22 8.06 -12.54
C LEU A 113 -9.76 8.35 -13.98
N THR A 114 -10.65 8.87 -14.83
CA THR A 114 -10.32 9.25 -16.22
C THR A 114 -10.51 10.75 -16.43
N SER A 115 -9.75 11.30 -17.36
CA SER A 115 -9.85 12.72 -17.74
C SER A 115 -9.75 12.88 -19.25
N MET A 116 -10.64 13.72 -19.81
CA MET A 116 -10.63 14.07 -21.24
C MET A 116 -9.33 14.77 -21.67
N TRP A 117 -8.57 15.32 -20.72
CA TRP A 117 -7.30 15.99 -20.98
C TRP A 117 -6.10 15.04 -21.00
N ILE A 118 -6.32 13.76 -20.65
CA ILE A 118 -5.27 12.74 -20.65
C ILE A 118 -5.44 11.86 -21.90
N PRO A 119 -4.38 11.63 -22.68
CA PRO A 119 -4.43 10.70 -23.80
C PRO A 119 -4.66 9.25 -23.34
N ALA A 120 -5.44 8.50 -24.12
CA ALA A 120 -5.67 7.07 -23.99
C ALA A 120 -5.19 6.35 -25.26
N GLY A 121 -3.86 6.30 -25.46
CA GLY A 121 -3.29 5.86 -26.74
C GLY A 121 -3.60 6.88 -27.85
N TRP A 122 -4.37 6.48 -28.86
CA TRP A 122 -4.78 7.36 -29.97
C TRP A 122 -6.10 8.11 -29.71
N THR A 123 -6.73 7.94 -28.55
CA THR A 123 -7.96 8.65 -28.15
C THR A 123 -7.73 9.54 -26.92
N TRP A 124 -8.75 10.27 -26.49
CA TRP A 124 -8.77 11.06 -25.25
C TRP A 124 -9.57 10.33 -24.16
N GLY A 125 -9.47 10.79 -22.89
CA GLY A 125 -10.17 10.16 -21.77
C GLY A 125 -9.33 9.13 -21.02
N GLY A 126 -8.02 9.33 -20.97
CA GLY A 126 -7.06 8.43 -20.31
C GLY A 126 -7.16 8.46 -18.79
N LEU A 127 -6.57 7.42 -18.17
CA LEU A 127 -6.49 7.30 -16.72
C LEU A 127 -5.54 8.34 -16.12
N VAL A 128 -5.89 8.84 -14.94
CA VAL A 128 -5.03 9.75 -14.16
C VAL A 128 -3.81 9.04 -13.57
N SER A 129 -3.92 7.72 -13.37
CA SER A 129 -2.91 6.84 -12.80
C SER A 129 -3.25 5.40 -13.17
N ASP A 130 -2.25 4.52 -13.22
CA ASP A 130 -2.43 3.06 -13.26
C ASP A 130 -2.66 2.44 -11.86
N HIS A 131 -2.72 3.27 -10.83
CA HIS A 131 -3.10 2.92 -9.45
C HIS A 131 -4.34 3.71 -9.00
N CYS A 132 -5.22 3.03 -8.29
CA CYS A 132 -6.40 3.58 -7.66
C CYS A 132 -6.04 4.16 -6.29
N PRO A 133 -6.54 5.36 -5.93
CA PRO A 133 -6.39 5.88 -4.58
C PRO A 133 -7.05 4.94 -3.55
N ILE A 134 -6.44 4.84 -2.37
CA ILE A 134 -6.94 4.06 -1.24
C ILE A 134 -7.25 4.97 -0.05
N TRP A 135 -8.18 4.56 0.81
CA TRP A 135 -8.57 5.35 1.98
C TRP A 135 -8.92 4.48 3.19
N ILE A 136 -8.86 5.10 4.37
CA ILE A 136 -9.31 4.57 5.66
C ILE A 136 -9.93 5.71 6.48
N GLU A 137 -10.92 5.36 7.32
CA GLU A 137 -11.53 6.27 8.29
C GLU A 137 -11.15 5.87 9.73
N PHE A 138 -10.78 6.87 10.53
CA PHE A 138 -10.52 6.74 11.98
C PHE A 138 -11.56 7.52 12.78
N ASP A 139 -11.91 6.99 13.95
CA ASP A 139 -12.69 7.69 14.96
C ASP A 139 -11.73 8.24 16.03
N LEU A 140 -11.72 9.57 16.19
CA LEU A 140 -10.85 10.29 17.11
C LEU A 140 -11.64 10.96 18.25
N SER A 141 -12.91 10.58 18.42
CA SER A 141 -13.81 11.17 19.41
C SER A 141 -13.54 10.72 20.85
#